data_AF-A0A2M8FGX9-F1
#
_entry.id   AF-A0A2M8FGX9-F1
#
_cell.length_a   1.000
_cell.length_b   1.000
_cell.length_c   1.000
_cell.angle_alpha   90.00
_cell.angle_beta   90.00
_cell.angle_gamma   90.00
#
_symmetry.space_group_name_H-M   'P 1'
#
loop_
_entity.id
_entity.type
_entity.pdbx_description
1 polymer ?
#
loop_
_entity_poly.entity_id
_entity_poly.type
_entity_poly.pdbx_seq_one_letter_code
_entity_poly.pdbx_strand_id
1 'polypeptide(L)'
;MMNVWNPDQPNWVGAWSDKILPAFSYYDRVKYSAYTPGTGSYGTDNNFSVLWTDELDSFDTTRWEKGVHTFSGNNCDFIQENVIFENGKMILALTDNITPGFKDVKGPAPIWARAEKNRVTLFFSEEINAVNGSNKANYSIPGIAVQSAKVKDDNRTVELRTSDINLSSTYNIIVLNQKDIFGNTSSPAAITMQNAAPLLFPLRVNIGGGEVSGFLADQEFSAKVEYGFLSGTVRTYPPDIVVADSNGDSVYTSERNDFPTY
;
A
#
# COMPACT_ATOMS: atom_id res chain seq x y z
N MET A 1 -4.13 21.57 -6.49
CA MET A 1 -4.26 21.31 -5.04
C MET A 1 -3.50 20.03 -4.72
N MET A 2 -2.95 19.92 -3.52
CA MET A 2 -2.22 18.74 -3.03
C MET A 2 -2.73 18.45 -1.62
N ASN A 3 -3.11 17.21 -1.31
CA ASN A 3 -3.61 16.81 0.01
C ASN A 3 -3.22 15.37 0.33
N VAL A 4 -3.32 15.01 1.61
CA VAL A 4 -3.25 13.63 2.11
C VAL A 4 -4.35 13.47 3.15
N TRP A 5 -5.11 12.39 3.08
CA TRP A 5 -6.27 12.14 3.94
C TRP A 5 -6.64 10.66 3.93
N ASN A 6 -7.47 10.23 4.89
CA ASN A 6 -7.98 8.87 5.01
C ASN A 6 -9.50 8.81 4.73
N PRO A 7 -9.92 8.30 3.56
CA PRO A 7 -11.33 8.13 3.25
C PRO A 7 -12.06 7.17 4.20
N ASP A 8 -13.37 7.37 4.38
CA ASP A 8 -14.27 6.49 5.15
C ASP A 8 -14.82 5.30 4.34
N GLN A 9 -14.33 5.11 3.10
CA GLN A 9 -14.80 4.10 2.15
C GLN A 9 -13.79 2.94 2.02
N PRO A 10 -13.89 1.88 2.85
CA PRO A 10 -12.93 0.78 2.83
C PRO A 10 -12.99 -0.06 1.54
N ASN A 11 -14.11 -0.06 0.83
CA ASN A 11 -14.24 -0.69 -0.48
C ASN A 11 -13.45 0.02 -1.59
N TRP A 12 -12.98 1.25 -1.36
CA TRP A 12 -12.19 2.02 -2.31
C TRP A 12 -10.71 2.04 -1.95
N VAL A 13 -10.37 2.35 -0.69
CA VAL A 13 -8.98 2.54 -0.25
C VAL A 13 -8.46 1.45 0.69
N GLY A 14 -9.26 0.42 0.93
CA GLY A 14 -8.97 -0.64 1.90
C GLY A 14 -9.36 -0.28 3.32
N ALA A 15 -9.34 -1.28 4.21
CA ALA A 15 -9.64 -1.07 5.62
C ALA A 15 -8.58 -0.19 6.29
N TRP A 16 -9.04 0.82 7.04
CA TRP A 16 -8.16 1.73 7.77
C TRP A 16 -7.41 1.02 8.90
N SER A 17 -6.13 1.35 9.08
CA SER A 17 -5.35 0.98 10.27
C SER A 17 -4.52 2.17 10.73
N ASP A 18 -4.76 2.63 11.96
CA ASP A 18 -4.01 3.70 12.61
C ASP A 18 -2.53 3.37 12.85
N LYS A 19 -2.15 2.09 12.78
CA LYS A 19 -0.77 1.62 12.90
C LYS A 19 0.16 2.22 11.86
N ILE A 20 -0.38 2.64 10.71
CA ILE A 20 0.42 3.21 9.62
C ILE A 20 0.72 4.70 9.80
N LEU A 21 0.18 5.33 10.86
CA LEU A 21 0.45 6.72 11.18
C LEU A 21 1.76 6.85 11.98
N PRO A 22 2.57 7.88 11.67
CA PRO A 22 2.33 8.93 10.68
C PRO A 22 2.65 8.48 9.24
N ALA A 23 2.02 9.13 8.26
CA ALA A 23 2.34 8.96 6.84
C ALA A 23 2.68 10.31 6.21
N PHE A 24 3.68 10.33 5.32
CA PHE A 24 4.20 11.55 4.71
C PHE A 24 4.16 11.48 3.19
N SER A 25 3.69 12.55 2.56
CA SER A 25 3.77 12.76 1.11
C SER A 25 4.74 13.90 0.83
N TYR A 26 5.72 13.65 -0.04
CA TYR A 26 6.81 14.57 -0.33
C TYR A 26 6.63 15.19 -1.72
N TYR A 27 6.68 16.51 -1.79
CA TYR A 27 6.58 17.27 -3.02
C TYR A 27 7.86 18.09 -3.20
N ASP A 28 8.61 17.76 -4.24
CA ASP A 28 9.89 18.39 -4.56
C ASP A 28 9.70 19.72 -5.28
N ARG A 29 8.71 19.82 -6.18
CA ARG A 29 8.49 21.01 -6.99
C ARG A 29 7.12 21.02 -7.65
N VAL A 30 6.59 22.22 -7.90
CA VAL A 30 5.45 22.43 -8.80
C VAL A 30 5.86 23.29 -10.00
N LYS A 31 5.43 22.89 -11.20
CA LYS A 31 5.53 23.70 -12.42
C LYS A 31 4.16 23.89 -13.04
N TYR A 32 3.82 25.13 -13.37
CA TYR A 32 2.58 25.47 -14.06
C TYR A 32 2.86 26.07 -15.43
N SER A 33 2.16 25.57 -16.44
CA SER A 33 2.32 26.00 -17.83
C SER A 33 0.95 26.32 -18.44
N ALA A 34 0.90 27.36 -19.26
CA ALA A 34 -0.27 27.67 -20.08
C ALA A 34 -0.28 26.80 -21.34
N TYR A 35 -1.48 26.46 -21.81
CA TYR A 35 -1.66 25.84 -23.13
C TYR A 35 -1.54 26.91 -24.21
N THR A 36 -0.49 26.82 -25.04
CA THR A 36 -0.12 27.78 -26.09
C THR A 36 0.32 27.02 -27.36
N PRO A 37 -0.61 26.38 -28.07
CA PRO A 37 -0.28 25.57 -29.24
C PRO A 37 0.34 26.43 -30.35
N GLY A 38 1.35 25.87 -31.02
CA GLY A 38 2.08 26.54 -32.11
C GLY A 38 3.12 27.59 -31.65
N THR A 39 3.11 28.00 -30.39
CA THR A 39 4.06 28.99 -29.84
C THR A 39 4.76 28.53 -28.55
N GLY A 40 4.33 27.43 -27.95
CA GLY A 40 4.95 26.85 -26.77
C GLY A 40 6.28 26.16 -27.07
N SER A 41 6.92 25.70 -26.00
CA SER A 41 8.25 25.07 -26.02
C SER A 41 8.38 23.89 -25.06
N TYR A 42 7.26 23.44 -24.48
CA TYR A 42 7.21 22.39 -23.47
C TYR A 42 6.02 21.44 -23.68
N GLY A 43 6.13 20.23 -23.13
CA GLY A 43 5.09 19.20 -23.18
C GLY A 43 4.91 18.57 -24.57
N THR A 44 3.83 17.80 -24.74
CA THR A 44 3.49 17.14 -26.02
C THR A 44 3.32 18.19 -27.13
N ASP A 45 4.00 17.97 -28.25
CA ASP A 45 4.07 18.83 -29.44
C ASP A 45 4.49 20.28 -29.16
N ASN A 46 5.20 20.53 -28.05
CA ASN A 46 5.54 21.88 -27.59
C ASN A 46 4.31 22.79 -27.42
N ASN A 47 3.16 22.24 -27.04
CA ASN A 47 1.93 23.00 -26.92
C ASN A 47 1.82 23.82 -25.63
N PHE A 48 2.85 23.88 -24.79
CA PHE A 48 2.81 24.57 -23.51
C PHE A 48 3.93 25.59 -23.32
N SER A 49 3.62 26.68 -22.65
CA SER A 49 4.56 27.72 -22.21
C SER A 49 4.61 27.77 -20.69
N VAL A 50 5.79 27.58 -20.11
CA VAL A 50 5.97 27.61 -18.65
C VAL A 50 5.71 29.02 -18.14
N LEU A 51 4.83 29.15 -17.14
CA LEU A 51 4.51 30.42 -16.51
C LEU A 51 5.29 30.62 -15.21
N TRP A 52 5.34 29.59 -14.37
CA TRP A 52 6.09 29.64 -13.12
C TRP A 52 6.49 28.25 -12.66
N THR A 53 7.50 28.24 -11.78
CA THR A 53 7.97 27.07 -11.06
C THR A 53 8.13 27.47 -9.61
N ASP A 54 7.76 26.59 -8.70
CA ASP A 54 7.94 26.71 -7.26
C ASP A 54 8.71 25.48 -6.78
N GLU A 55 9.92 25.69 -6.29
CA GLU A 55 10.82 24.64 -5.78
C GLU A 55 10.40 24.15 -4.38
N LEU A 56 9.33 24.70 -3.79
CA LEU A 56 8.77 24.25 -2.51
C LEU A 56 9.81 24.20 -1.36
N ASP A 57 10.80 25.09 -1.41
CA ASP A 57 11.79 25.27 -0.34
C ASP A 57 11.18 25.98 0.89
N SER A 58 10.11 26.77 0.68
CA SER A 58 9.41 27.51 1.73
C SER A 58 7.97 27.84 1.33
N PHE A 59 7.15 28.23 2.31
CA PHE A 59 5.74 28.55 2.07
C PHE A 59 5.57 29.92 1.39
N ASP A 60 5.31 29.92 0.08
CA ASP A 60 4.94 31.13 -0.69
C ASP A 60 3.47 31.51 -0.43
N THR A 61 3.26 32.44 0.52
CA THR A 61 1.93 32.96 0.89
C THR A 61 1.24 33.75 -0.21
N THR A 62 1.96 34.15 -1.26
CA THR A 62 1.36 34.84 -2.41
C THR A 62 0.72 33.87 -3.40
N ARG A 63 0.99 32.57 -3.24
CA ARG A 63 0.61 31.51 -4.18
C ARG A 63 -0.23 30.42 -3.54
N TRP A 64 0.08 30.05 -2.31
CA TRP A 64 -0.51 28.91 -1.63
C TRP A 64 -1.22 29.32 -0.34
N GLU A 65 -2.27 28.58 -0.03
CA GLU A 65 -2.96 28.62 1.26
C GLU A 65 -2.94 27.22 1.89
N LYS A 66 -2.89 27.15 3.21
CA LYS A 66 -2.97 25.88 3.96
C LYS A 66 -4.41 25.60 4.37
N GLY A 67 -4.91 24.40 4.05
CA GLY A 67 -6.25 23.96 4.42
C GLY A 67 -6.46 23.88 5.94
N VAL A 68 -7.64 24.30 6.40
CA VAL A 68 -8.08 24.30 7.81
C VAL A 68 -9.51 23.75 7.94
N HIS A 69 -9.85 22.74 7.13
CA HIS A 69 -11.23 22.26 6.96
C HIS A 69 -11.27 20.74 6.81
N THR A 70 -12.49 20.19 6.79
CA THR A 70 -12.77 18.80 6.42
C THR A 70 -13.98 18.74 5.47
N PHE A 71 -14.37 17.54 5.06
CA PHE A 71 -15.54 17.28 4.22
C PHE A 71 -16.14 15.91 4.52
N SER A 72 -17.41 15.70 4.12
CA SER A 72 -18.08 14.40 4.31
C SER A 72 -17.34 13.28 3.55
N GLY A 73 -17.01 12.20 4.25
CA GLY A 73 -16.22 11.10 3.72
C GLY A 73 -14.74 11.14 4.10
N ASN A 74 -14.27 12.24 4.70
CA ASN A 74 -12.91 12.37 5.21
C ASN A 74 -12.85 12.08 6.72
N ASN A 75 -12.02 11.14 7.15
CA ASN A 75 -11.83 10.80 8.56
C ASN A 75 -10.78 11.67 9.28
N CYS A 76 -10.26 12.73 8.64
CA CYS A 76 -9.35 13.67 9.28
C CYS A 76 -9.75 15.14 9.02
N ASP A 77 -9.16 16.04 9.79
CA ASP A 77 -9.17 17.48 9.53
C ASP A 77 -7.87 17.88 8.83
N PHE A 78 -7.96 18.77 7.83
CA PHE A 78 -6.77 19.45 7.33
C PHE A 78 -6.36 20.53 8.32
N ILE A 79 -5.10 20.49 8.74
CA ILE A 79 -4.51 21.45 9.68
C ILE A 79 -3.19 21.99 9.13
N GLN A 80 -2.83 23.21 9.51
CA GLN A 80 -1.67 23.92 8.92
C GLN A 80 -0.33 23.34 9.39
N GLU A 81 -0.32 22.74 10.57
CA GLU A 81 0.80 22.07 11.23
C GLU A 81 1.28 20.86 10.43
N ASN A 82 0.38 20.23 9.67
CA ASN A 82 0.66 19.09 8.80
C ASN A 82 1.12 19.48 7.39
N VAL A 83 1.41 20.77 7.16
CA VAL A 83 2.06 21.28 5.95
C VAL A 83 3.43 21.83 6.33
N ILE A 84 4.47 21.05 6.09
CA ILE A 84 5.85 21.32 6.51
C ILE A 84 6.70 21.64 5.28
N PHE A 85 7.71 22.50 5.43
CA PHE A 85 8.71 22.79 4.42
C PHE A 85 10.08 22.47 5.01
N GLU A 86 10.71 21.40 4.55
CA GLU A 86 11.96 20.90 5.11
C GLU A 86 12.77 20.14 4.05
N ASN A 87 14.09 20.29 4.08
CA ASN A 87 15.02 19.62 3.14
C ASN A 87 14.68 19.86 1.65
N GLY A 88 14.26 21.09 1.33
CA GLY A 88 13.89 21.53 -0.02
C GLY A 88 12.64 20.87 -0.57
N LYS A 89 11.70 20.49 0.30
CA LYS A 89 10.42 19.87 -0.09
C LYS A 89 9.29 20.41 0.76
N MET A 90 8.10 20.46 0.16
CA MET A 90 6.85 20.49 0.93
C MET A 90 6.49 19.06 1.34
N ILE A 91 6.19 18.87 2.62
CA ILE A 91 5.77 17.60 3.20
C ILE A 91 4.34 17.76 3.70
N LEU A 92 3.43 16.91 3.20
CA LEU A 92 2.10 16.77 3.76
C LEU A 92 2.08 15.57 4.70
N ALA A 93 1.69 15.80 5.96
CA ALA A 93 1.63 14.78 6.98
C ALA A 93 0.19 14.34 7.26
N LEU A 94 -0.02 13.02 7.35
CA LEU A 94 -1.20 12.42 7.96
C LEU A 94 -0.78 11.84 9.31
N THR A 95 -1.30 12.40 10.39
CA THR A 95 -0.87 12.12 11.76
C THR A 95 -2.06 11.75 12.65
N ASP A 96 -1.79 11.31 13.88
CA ASP A 96 -2.82 11.36 14.91
C ASP A 96 -3.04 12.79 15.41
N ASN A 97 -4.07 12.98 16.23
CA ASN A 97 -4.43 14.27 16.80
C ASN A 97 -3.56 14.71 17.99
N ILE A 98 -2.52 13.93 18.34
CA ILE A 98 -1.62 14.21 19.47
C ILE A 98 -0.25 14.69 18.95
N THR A 99 0.21 14.16 17.83
CA THR A 99 1.56 14.38 17.29
C THR A 99 1.52 14.90 15.85
N PRO A 100 1.02 16.13 15.61
CA PRO A 100 1.03 16.72 14.27
C PRO A 100 2.44 17.11 13.83
N GLY A 101 2.59 17.33 12.52
CA GLY A 101 3.82 17.77 11.89
C GLY A 101 4.68 16.63 11.34
N PHE A 102 5.91 16.98 10.94
CA PHE A 102 6.91 16.02 10.45
C PHE A 102 7.65 15.38 11.63
N LYS A 103 6.96 14.48 12.33
CA LYS A 103 7.50 13.79 13.50
C LYS A 103 6.91 12.39 13.60
N ASP A 104 7.78 11.45 13.92
CA ASP A 104 7.38 10.10 14.31
C ASP A 104 7.90 9.77 15.70
N VAL A 105 7.03 9.18 16.53
CA VAL A 105 7.32 8.72 17.88
C VAL A 105 6.94 7.26 18.10
N LYS A 106 6.35 6.61 17.10
CA LYS A 106 5.94 5.22 17.14
C LYS A 106 7.02 4.39 16.45
N GLY A 107 7.26 3.20 17.00
CA GLY A 107 8.16 2.25 16.37
C GLY A 107 7.40 1.32 15.43
N PRO A 108 8.09 0.69 14.47
CA PRO A 108 7.45 -0.10 13.43
C PRO A 108 6.76 -1.33 13.98
N ALA A 109 5.52 -1.58 13.57
CA ALA A 109 4.74 -2.74 13.98
C ALA A 109 4.62 -3.75 12.81
N PRO A 110 4.82 -5.06 13.05
CA PRO A 110 4.55 -6.06 12.02
C PRO A 110 3.03 -6.16 11.77
N ILE A 111 2.61 -6.04 10.52
CA ILE A 111 1.20 -6.07 10.11
C ILE A 111 0.78 -7.48 9.72
N TRP A 112 1.58 -8.16 8.90
CA TRP A 112 1.38 -9.55 8.53
C TRP A 112 2.70 -10.25 8.28
N ALA A 113 2.68 -11.57 8.38
CA ALA A 113 3.77 -12.44 7.99
C ALA A 113 3.20 -13.59 7.18
N ARG A 114 3.91 -13.99 6.14
CA ARG A 114 3.53 -15.09 5.25
C ARG A 114 4.68 -16.08 5.14
N ALA A 115 4.39 -17.36 5.40
CA ALA A 115 5.35 -18.45 5.34
C ALA A 115 5.19 -19.23 4.03
N GLU A 116 6.32 -19.53 3.43
CA GLU A 116 6.52 -20.51 2.37
C GLU A 116 7.53 -21.55 2.85
N LYS A 117 7.80 -22.57 2.03
CA LYS A 117 8.62 -23.72 2.45
C LYS A 117 9.93 -23.32 3.12
N ASN A 118 10.67 -22.35 2.59
CA ASN A 118 11.98 -21.93 3.12
C ASN A 118 12.13 -20.40 3.20
N ARG A 119 11.00 -19.69 3.25
CA ARG A 119 10.93 -18.24 3.18
C ARG A 119 9.81 -17.73 4.08
N VAL A 120 10.06 -16.62 4.75
CA VAL A 120 9.00 -15.84 5.41
C VAL A 120 9.08 -14.41 4.91
N THR A 121 7.95 -13.84 4.51
CA THR A 121 7.83 -12.43 4.17
C THR A 121 7.06 -11.72 5.28
N LEU A 122 7.62 -10.65 5.84
CA LEU A 122 6.96 -9.77 6.81
C LEU A 122 6.72 -8.40 6.19
N PHE A 123 5.59 -7.78 6.52
CA PHE A 123 5.29 -6.41 6.16
C PHE A 123 5.07 -5.56 7.42
N PHE A 124 5.66 -4.38 7.43
CA PHE A 124 5.66 -3.46 8.56
C PHE A 124 4.73 -2.27 8.34
N SER A 125 4.34 -1.64 9.43
CA SER A 125 3.42 -0.50 9.47
C SER A 125 3.98 0.77 8.85
N GLU A 126 5.29 0.86 8.64
CA GLU A 126 6.05 2.04 8.20
C GLU A 126 7.41 1.60 7.65
N GLU A 127 8.16 2.54 7.08
CA GLU A 127 9.51 2.26 6.60
C GLU A 127 10.47 1.95 7.75
N ILE A 128 11.17 0.82 7.64
CA ILE A 128 12.17 0.37 8.61
C ILE A 128 13.59 0.69 8.16
N ASN A 129 14.48 0.87 9.13
CA ASN A 129 15.91 1.01 8.88
C ASN A 129 16.46 -0.28 8.24
N ALA A 130 16.96 -0.19 7.01
CA ALA A 130 17.40 -1.35 6.22
C ALA A 130 18.50 -2.19 6.90
N VAL A 131 19.41 -1.55 7.65
CA VAL A 131 20.52 -2.24 8.34
C VAL A 131 20.01 -2.99 9.57
N ASN A 132 19.23 -2.32 10.43
CA ASN A 132 18.63 -2.96 11.60
C ASN A 132 17.62 -4.05 11.20
N GLY A 133 16.76 -3.76 10.21
CA GLY A 133 15.76 -4.70 9.71
C GLY A 133 16.37 -5.94 9.04
N SER A 134 17.59 -5.84 8.48
CA SER A 134 18.31 -6.99 7.91
C SER A 134 19.10 -7.79 8.97
N ASN A 135 19.07 -7.39 10.25
CA ASN A 135 19.66 -8.19 11.31
C ASN A 135 18.74 -9.37 11.67
N LYS A 136 19.15 -10.59 11.29
CA LYS A 136 18.36 -11.80 11.57
C LYS A 136 18.07 -12.04 13.05
N ALA A 137 18.89 -11.51 13.97
CA ALA A 137 18.69 -11.67 15.41
C ALA A 137 17.42 -10.96 15.93
N ASN A 138 16.84 -10.07 15.12
CA ASN A 138 15.58 -9.40 15.42
C ASN A 138 14.34 -10.27 15.14
N TYR A 139 14.53 -11.50 14.65
CA TYR A 139 13.43 -12.41 14.29
C TYR A 139 13.63 -13.77 14.93
N SER A 140 12.57 -14.31 15.53
CA SER A 140 12.56 -15.65 16.09
C SER A 140 11.28 -16.37 15.73
N ILE A 141 11.41 -17.59 15.20
CA ILE A 141 10.28 -18.47 14.90
C ILE A 141 10.56 -19.76 15.68
N PRO A 142 9.83 -20.06 16.77
CA PRO A 142 10.08 -21.26 17.55
C PRO A 142 10.06 -22.53 16.71
N GLY A 143 11.16 -23.30 16.74
CA GLY A 143 11.33 -24.52 15.97
C GLY A 143 11.78 -24.34 14.51
N ILE A 144 11.94 -23.11 14.02
CA ILE A 144 12.39 -22.81 12.65
C ILE A 144 13.65 -21.94 12.72
N ALA A 145 14.72 -22.36 12.03
CA ALA A 145 15.96 -21.61 12.01
C ALA A 145 15.87 -20.44 11.02
N VAL A 146 16.07 -19.20 11.49
CA VAL A 146 16.23 -18.02 10.62
C VAL A 146 17.68 -17.93 10.16
N GLN A 147 17.89 -18.09 8.85
CA GLN A 147 19.21 -18.14 8.22
C GLN A 147 19.72 -16.74 7.85
N SER A 148 18.85 -15.92 7.25
CA SER A 148 19.12 -14.53 6.89
C SER A 148 17.84 -13.68 6.90
N ALA A 149 18.02 -12.36 6.95
CA ALA A 149 16.97 -11.37 6.80
C ALA A 149 17.42 -10.31 5.79
N LYS A 150 16.50 -9.82 4.96
CA LYS A 150 16.74 -8.75 3.99
C LYS A 150 15.54 -7.83 3.91
N VAL A 151 15.76 -6.53 4.16
CA VAL A 151 14.78 -5.49 3.84
C VAL A 151 14.69 -5.33 2.31
N LYS A 152 13.47 -5.23 1.78
CA LYS A 152 13.19 -5.05 0.35
C LYS A 152 13.22 -3.57 -0.03
N ASP A 153 13.15 -3.29 -1.32
CA ASP A 153 13.32 -1.92 -1.86
C ASP A 153 12.21 -0.94 -1.44
N ASP A 154 11.07 -1.46 -0.95
CA ASP A 154 9.99 -0.67 -0.37
C ASP A 154 10.28 -0.18 1.06
N ASN A 155 11.41 -0.59 1.65
CA ASN A 155 11.78 -0.38 3.05
C ASN A 155 10.71 -0.79 4.08
N ARG A 156 9.69 -1.54 3.67
CA ARG A 156 8.55 -1.94 4.52
C ARG A 156 8.40 -3.44 4.61
N THR A 157 9.02 -4.17 3.69
CA THR A 157 8.97 -5.61 3.62
C THR A 157 10.31 -6.23 4.00
N VAL A 158 10.27 -7.29 4.80
CA VAL A 158 11.43 -8.12 5.14
C VAL A 158 11.22 -9.52 4.58
N GLU A 159 12.20 -9.99 3.82
CA GLU A 159 12.31 -11.39 3.41
C GLU A 159 13.30 -12.11 4.33
N LEU A 160 12.84 -13.15 5.00
CA LEU A 160 13.66 -14.09 5.75
C LEU A 160 13.89 -15.34 4.93
N ARG A 161 15.12 -15.88 4.96
CA ARG A 161 15.39 -17.27 4.58
C ARG A 161 15.42 -18.13 5.82
N THR A 162 14.77 -19.28 5.76
CA THR A 162 14.60 -20.17 6.90
C THR A 162 14.99 -21.61 6.58
N SER A 163 15.10 -22.45 7.60
CA SER A 163 14.93 -23.89 7.41
C SER A 163 13.53 -24.22 6.87
N ASP A 164 13.35 -25.45 6.40
CA ASP A 164 12.05 -25.91 5.91
C ASP A 164 10.94 -25.72 6.96
N ILE A 165 9.84 -25.10 6.56
CA ILE A 165 8.62 -24.86 7.34
C ILE A 165 7.57 -25.87 6.90
N ASN A 166 6.95 -26.54 7.87
CA ASN A 166 5.79 -27.38 7.60
C ASN A 166 4.53 -26.51 7.45
N LEU A 167 4.10 -26.24 6.23
CA LEU A 167 2.94 -25.38 5.93
C LEU A 167 1.58 -25.98 6.35
N SER A 168 1.54 -27.19 6.91
CA SER A 168 0.35 -27.74 7.60
C SER A 168 0.26 -27.35 9.07
N SER A 169 1.34 -26.79 9.65
CA SER A 169 1.40 -26.31 11.03
C SER A 169 1.27 -24.80 11.11
N THR A 170 0.70 -24.29 12.19
CA THR A 170 0.66 -22.84 12.47
C THR A 170 1.90 -22.42 13.27
N TYR A 171 2.50 -21.30 12.91
CA TYR A 171 3.66 -20.73 13.59
C TYR A 171 3.43 -19.25 13.88
N ASN A 172 4.06 -18.78 14.96
CA ASN A 172 4.19 -17.35 15.25
C ASN A 172 5.62 -16.91 15.00
N ILE A 173 5.79 -15.74 14.41
CA ILE A 173 7.07 -15.03 14.37
C ILE A 173 7.09 -13.97 15.45
N ILE A 174 8.19 -13.93 16.21
CA ILE A 174 8.49 -12.91 17.20
C ILE A 174 9.45 -11.93 16.55
N VAL A 175 9.08 -10.66 16.58
CA VAL A 175 9.82 -9.53 16.06
C VAL A 175 10.31 -8.68 17.23
N LEU A 176 11.61 -8.38 17.25
CA LEU A 176 12.30 -7.71 18.35
C LEU A 176 13.09 -6.52 17.83
N ASN A 177 13.17 -5.44 18.62
CA ASN A 177 14.13 -4.33 18.43
C ASN A 177 14.17 -3.75 17.01
N GLN A 178 13.03 -3.70 16.32
CA GLN A 178 12.96 -3.12 14.98
C GLN A 178 13.01 -1.61 15.08
N LYS A 179 13.75 -0.98 14.17
CA LYS A 179 13.88 0.47 14.10
C LYS A 179 13.34 1.01 12.80
N ASP A 180 12.63 2.11 12.87
CA ASP A 180 12.24 2.90 11.70
C ASP A 180 13.35 3.86 11.25
N ILE A 181 13.03 4.68 10.25
CA ILE A 181 13.92 5.70 9.69
C ILE A 181 14.03 6.97 10.56
N PHE A 182 13.12 7.18 11.51
CA PHE A 182 13.17 8.25 12.53
C PHE A 182 13.95 7.83 13.78
N GLY A 183 14.31 6.55 13.88
CA GLY A 183 15.09 5.98 14.97
C GLY A 183 14.26 5.49 16.15
N ASN A 184 12.92 5.45 16.07
CA ASN A 184 12.13 4.82 17.11
C ASN A 184 12.33 3.31 17.09
N THR A 185 12.08 2.66 18.22
CA THR A 185 12.28 1.21 18.36
C THR A 185 10.98 0.55 18.77
N SER A 186 10.61 -0.52 18.04
CA SER A 186 9.42 -1.30 18.31
C SER A 186 9.51 -2.03 19.65
N SER A 187 8.38 -2.14 20.34
CA SER A 187 8.24 -3.15 21.39
C SER A 187 8.26 -4.56 20.76
N PRO A 188 8.66 -5.61 21.50
CA PRO A 188 8.51 -6.99 21.07
C PRO A 188 7.08 -7.30 20.64
N ALA A 189 6.91 -7.91 19.48
CA ALA A 189 5.61 -8.27 18.93
C ALA A 189 5.63 -9.70 18.38
N ALA A 190 4.52 -10.42 18.56
CA ALA A 190 4.32 -11.73 17.97
C ALA A 190 3.13 -11.67 17.00
N ILE A 191 3.32 -12.18 15.78
CA ILE A 191 2.24 -12.31 14.80
C ILE A 191 2.19 -13.72 14.23
N THR A 192 0.98 -14.21 13.98
CA THR A 192 0.75 -15.51 13.37
C THR A 192 1.05 -15.46 11.88
N MET A 193 1.87 -16.39 11.40
CA MET A 193 2.22 -16.50 9.99
C MET A 193 1.07 -17.12 9.21
N GLN A 194 0.73 -16.53 8.08
CA GLN A 194 -0.17 -17.09 7.08
C GLN A 194 0.63 -18.07 6.22
N ASN A 195 0.16 -19.32 6.10
CA ASN A 195 0.87 -20.30 5.27
C ASN A 195 0.43 -20.17 3.81
N ALA A 196 1.40 -20.18 2.90
CA ALA A 196 1.11 -20.30 1.49
C ALA A 196 0.47 -21.67 1.18
N ALA A 197 -0.51 -21.67 0.29
CA ALA A 197 -1.24 -22.84 -0.18
C ALA A 197 -1.01 -23.00 -1.69
N PRO A 198 -0.05 -23.82 -2.16
CA PRO A 198 0.31 -23.90 -3.57
C PRO A 198 -0.90 -24.10 -4.51
N LEU A 199 -0.95 -23.30 -5.58
CA LEU A 199 -1.99 -23.44 -6.60
C LEU A 199 -1.74 -24.64 -7.50
N LEU A 200 -2.82 -25.34 -7.85
CA LEU A 200 -2.83 -26.36 -8.89
C LEU A 200 -3.04 -25.70 -10.25
N PHE A 201 -2.20 -26.05 -11.22
CA PHE A 201 -2.29 -25.55 -12.58
C PHE A 201 -2.84 -26.62 -13.54
N PRO A 202 -3.65 -26.24 -14.55
CA PRO A 202 -4.07 -24.87 -14.86
C PRO A 202 -5.06 -24.29 -13.83
N LEU A 203 -4.85 -23.03 -13.46
CA LEU A 203 -5.75 -22.30 -12.56
C LEU A 203 -6.93 -21.74 -13.37
N ARG A 204 -8.13 -21.87 -12.83
CA ARG A 204 -9.37 -21.34 -13.43
C ARG A 204 -10.11 -20.54 -12.37
N VAL A 205 -10.38 -19.26 -12.65
CA VAL A 205 -11.07 -18.33 -11.75
C VAL A 205 -12.23 -17.69 -12.49
N ASN A 206 -13.41 -17.69 -11.87
CA ASN A 206 -14.61 -17.03 -12.39
C ASN A 206 -14.57 -15.54 -12.05
N ILE A 207 -14.03 -14.72 -12.96
CA ILE A 207 -13.78 -13.30 -12.70
C ILE A 207 -15.08 -12.55 -12.36
N GLY A 208 -15.10 -11.86 -11.22
CA GLY A 208 -16.28 -11.17 -10.71
C GLY A 208 -17.42 -12.08 -10.21
N GLY A 209 -17.22 -13.40 -10.18
CA GLY A 209 -18.25 -14.37 -9.86
C GLY A 209 -17.86 -15.37 -8.76
N GLY A 210 -18.83 -16.18 -8.36
CA GLY A 210 -18.63 -17.28 -7.40
C GLY A 210 -18.01 -18.53 -8.05
N GLU A 211 -17.76 -19.55 -7.23
CA GLU A 211 -17.28 -20.86 -7.71
C GLU A 211 -18.31 -21.49 -8.65
N VAL A 212 -17.89 -21.91 -9.85
CA VAL A 212 -18.79 -22.48 -10.86
C VAL A 212 -18.04 -23.34 -11.87
N SER A 213 -18.61 -24.47 -12.29
CA SER A 213 -18.05 -25.30 -13.38
C SER A 213 -16.56 -25.69 -13.23
N GLY A 214 -16.06 -25.83 -12.00
CA GLY A 214 -14.65 -26.11 -11.71
C GLY A 214 -13.72 -24.88 -11.78
N PHE A 215 -14.27 -23.68 -11.91
CA PHE A 215 -13.59 -22.41 -11.68
C PHE A 215 -13.75 -22.01 -10.22
N LEU A 216 -12.65 -21.56 -9.61
CA LEU A 216 -12.66 -20.97 -8.28
C LEU A 216 -13.40 -19.62 -8.30
N ALA A 217 -13.98 -19.23 -7.17
CA ALA A 217 -14.55 -17.90 -7.00
C ALA A 217 -13.50 -16.80 -7.16
N ASP A 218 -13.88 -15.65 -7.70
CA ASP A 218 -13.05 -14.45 -7.60
C ASP A 218 -12.98 -13.98 -6.13
N GLN A 219 -11.85 -13.43 -5.72
CA GLN A 219 -11.61 -13.01 -4.34
C GLN A 219 -10.61 -11.87 -4.25
N GLU A 220 -10.64 -11.11 -3.16
CA GLU A 220 -9.69 -10.02 -2.94
C GLU A 220 -8.30 -10.58 -2.63
N PHE A 221 -7.28 -10.09 -3.33
CA PHE A 221 -5.91 -10.49 -3.09
C PHE A 221 -5.41 -9.93 -1.75
N SER A 222 -4.80 -10.79 -0.94
CA SER A 222 -4.21 -10.41 0.33
C SER A 222 -3.05 -11.34 0.70
N ALA A 223 -2.37 -11.04 1.80
CA ALA A 223 -1.31 -11.91 2.33
C ALA A 223 -1.79 -13.33 2.70
N LYS A 224 -3.10 -13.58 2.73
CA LYS A 224 -3.71 -14.88 3.11
C LYS A 224 -3.99 -15.80 1.92
N VAL A 225 -3.95 -15.27 0.70
CA VAL A 225 -4.40 -16.00 -0.50
C VAL A 225 -3.36 -15.92 -1.61
N GLU A 226 -3.45 -16.84 -2.57
CA GLU A 226 -2.51 -16.97 -3.68
C GLU A 226 -2.90 -16.20 -4.93
N TYR A 227 -4.18 -15.87 -5.05
CA TYR A 227 -4.75 -15.20 -6.21
C TYR A 227 -5.89 -14.29 -5.76
N GLY A 228 -6.20 -13.32 -6.59
CA GLY A 228 -7.32 -12.42 -6.36
C GLY A 228 -7.16 -11.11 -7.12
N PHE A 229 -8.18 -10.27 -7.02
CA PHE A 229 -8.16 -8.90 -7.52
C PHE A 229 -7.61 -7.93 -6.48
N LEU A 230 -6.97 -6.85 -6.95
CA LEU A 230 -6.53 -5.74 -6.10
C LEU A 230 -7.53 -4.56 -6.10
N SER A 231 -8.35 -4.46 -7.14
CA SER A 231 -9.34 -3.40 -7.32
C SER A 231 -10.30 -3.76 -8.45
N GLY A 232 -11.18 -2.83 -8.82
CA GLY A 232 -12.18 -2.97 -9.88
C GLY A 232 -13.57 -3.30 -9.35
N THR A 233 -14.57 -2.97 -10.16
CA THR A 233 -15.99 -3.15 -9.87
C THR A 233 -16.48 -4.46 -10.46
N VAL A 234 -17.26 -5.21 -9.70
CA VAL A 234 -17.94 -6.41 -10.19
C VAL A 234 -19.18 -5.99 -10.97
N ARG A 235 -19.36 -6.56 -12.16
CA ARG A 235 -20.64 -6.57 -12.86
C ARG A 235 -21.11 -8.00 -13.07
N THR A 236 -22.38 -8.23 -12.73
CA THR A 236 -23.05 -9.51 -12.95
C THR A 236 -24.14 -9.30 -13.98
N TYR A 237 -24.23 -10.20 -14.93
CA TYR A 237 -25.20 -10.18 -16.01
C TYR A 237 -26.37 -11.14 -15.69
N PRO A 238 -27.57 -10.87 -16.22
CA PRO A 238 -28.71 -11.77 -16.08
C PRO A 238 -28.39 -13.20 -16.54
N PRO A 239 -28.93 -14.25 -15.91
CA PRO A 239 -28.64 -15.64 -16.27
C PRO A 239 -29.03 -16.05 -17.70
N ASP A 240 -29.91 -15.28 -18.33
CA ASP A 240 -30.41 -15.48 -19.69
C ASP A 240 -29.59 -14.75 -20.77
N ILE A 241 -28.49 -14.08 -20.38
CA ILE A 241 -27.60 -13.44 -21.35
C ILE A 241 -26.97 -14.48 -22.29
N VAL A 242 -27.06 -14.22 -23.59
CA VAL A 242 -26.40 -15.06 -24.60
C VAL A 242 -25.02 -14.49 -24.88
N VAL A 243 -24.00 -15.07 -24.26
CA VAL A 243 -22.60 -14.78 -24.63
C VAL A 243 -22.22 -15.64 -25.82
N ALA A 244 -21.84 -15.02 -26.94
CA ALA A 244 -21.41 -15.75 -28.14
C ALA A 244 -20.23 -16.69 -27.80
N ASP A 245 -20.21 -17.87 -28.40
CA ASP A 245 -19.16 -18.90 -28.23
C ASP A 245 -18.95 -19.43 -26.80
N SER A 246 -19.82 -19.06 -25.84
CA SER A 246 -19.75 -19.52 -24.44
C SER A 246 -20.32 -20.93 -24.20
N ASN A 247 -21.07 -21.46 -25.16
CA ASN A 247 -21.91 -22.65 -24.99
C ASN A 247 -22.89 -22.57 -23.79
N GLY A 248 -23.24 -21.35 -23.35
CA GLY A 248 -24.12 -21.13 -22.19
C GLY A 248 -23.43 -21.34 -20.83
N ASP A 249 -22.09 -21.34 -20.77
CA ASP A 249 -21.38 -21.48 -19.51
C ASP A 249 -21.55 -20.22 -18.64
N SER A 250 -22.08 -20.43 -17.43
CA SER A 250 -22.32 -19.38 -16.43
C SER A 250 -21.04 -18.66 -15.99
N VAL A 251 -19.85 -19.17 -16.29
CA VAL A 251 -18.59 -18.45 -16.03
C VAL A 251 -18.49 -17.14 -16.83
N TYR A 252 -19.24 -16.98 -17.91
CA TYR A 252 -19.24 -15.77 -18.73
C TYR A 252 -20.31 -14.74 -18.32
N THR A 253 -21.04 -14.97 -17.22
CA THR A 253 -22.10 -14.05 -16.75
C THR A 253 -21.63 -13.08 -15.67
N SER A 254 -20.33 -13.00 -15.41
CA SER A 254 -19.74 -11.99 -14.54
C SER A 254 -18.43 -11.47 -15.11
N GLU A 255 -18.11 -10.24 -14.75
CA GLU A 255 -16.82 -9.64 -15.04
C GLU A 255 -16.37 -8.71 -13.90
N ARG A 256 -15.10 -8.34 -13.97
CA ARG A 256 -14.54 -7.24 -13.18
C ARG A 256 -13.95 -6.21 -14.13
N ASN A 257 -14.37 -4.96 -13.99
CA ASN A 257 -13.90 -3.85 -14.81
C ASN A 257 -13.64 -2.60 -13.96
N ASP A 258 -13.42 -1.45 -14.60
CA ASP A 258 -13.08 -0.18 -13.93
C ASP A 258 -11.85 -0.31 -13.01
N PHE A 259 -10.84 -1.06 -13.44
CA PHE A 259 -9.57 -1.11 -12.72
C PHE A 259 -8.92 0.28 -12.75
N PRO A 260 -8.45 0.80 -11.60
CA PRO A 260 -7.66 2.02 -11.59
C PRO A 260 -6.40 1.83 -12.43
N THR A 261 -6.17 2.76 -13.36
CA THR A 261 -4.91 2.86 -14.09
C THR A 261 -3.91 3.56 -13.16
N TYR A 262 -2.90 2.83 -12.71
CA TYR A 262 -1.76 3.37 -11.95
C TYR A 262 -0.62 3.78 -12.89
#